data_AF-A0A0E0EGE7-F1
#
_entry.id   AF-A0A0E0EGE7-F1
#
_cell.length_a   1.000
_cell.length_b   1.000
_cell.length_c   1.000
_cell.angle_alpha   90.00
_cell.angle_beta   90.00
_cell.angle_gamma   90.00
#
_symmetry.space_group_name_H-M   'P 1'
#
loop_
_entity.id
_entity.type
_entity.pdbx_description
1 polymer ?
#
loop_
_entity_poly.entity_id
_entity_poly.type
_entity_poly.pdbx_seq_one_letter_code
_entity_poly.pdbx_strand_id
1 'polypeptide(L)'
;MASARATDPLASRDPPTLPLYLPPPPPPPLPSPSPHHRLLPAPMAPILLHLHPAFLAQMDSRRTTSLLQFLKDEGGIPSPEADKKREQVIRKLNKIVMDWAKVVAYEQRVPPRRATATVLTYGSYTLGAHGPESDIDALCVGPCIATLQYHFFIVLRQILEDRPEVSELQTVESAKAIITSNPHLLQKLDSRSWRSLSGVRVNEQIVQLVPNAQKFQILLRCIKLWAKRRGIHCHLLGFFAGIHLAILAAYVCQRYPYGTINGLFTIFFDIFAHWNWQIPVSLHGQPTNCRRPDGSFMPILLPCTPPEFCTSNMTNGTFKKIREELMRGYALTKEPWRHDFEWVWLFAPFPYATKYEEFLRIALCAPTSEELRDWAGWVKSRFRNLILKLESIGVECDPDSTEEVDHTVFEPSIVCHWGLIYKTSTHIDISSLGEDFMKDVINDVYGKVKCTHSKLTMSIVRSSQLPKSLYSHSVYTPYIPQYMLGYQTPTDYSGAAG
;
A
#
# COMPACT_ATOMS: atom_id res chain seq x y z
N MET A 1 -55.37 -64.69 3.50
CA MET A 1 -54.33 -65.70 3.80
C MET A 1 -53.00 -64.98 3.83
N ALA A 2 -52.67 -64.38 4.99
CA ALA A 2 -51.79 -64.89 6.06
C ALA A 2 -50.40 -64.25 5.88
N SER A 3 -50.02 -63.15 6.54
CA SER A 3 -49.97 -62.79 7.98
C SER A 3 -48.88 -63.51 8.78
N ALA A 4 -47.85 -62.74 9.17
CA ALA A 4 -47.07 -62.82 10.41
C ALA A 4 -46.37 -61.45 10.55
N ARG A 5 -46.79 -60.51 11.42
CA ARG A 5 -46.54 -60.36 12.88
C ARG A 5 -45.12 -60.78 13.26
N ALA A 6 -44.32 -59.97 13.96
CA ALA A 6 -44.61 -59.29 15.22
C ALA A 6 -43.56 -58.17 15.49
N THR A 7 -43.99 -56.99 15.98
CA THR A 7 -43.77 -56.43 17.34
C THR A 7 -42.55 -55.53 17.50
N ASP A 8 -42.85 -54.24 17.68
CA ASP A 8 -42.08 -53.27 18.46
C ASP A 8 -41.98 -53.74 19.92
N PRO A 9 -40.84 -53.55 20.61
CA PRO A 9 -40.85 -52.56 21.70
C PRO A 9 -39.51 -51.84 21.99
N LEU A 10 -39.63 -50.69 22.67
CA LEU A 10 -38.60 -49.89 23.40
C LEU A 10 -37.75 -48.95 22.52
N ALA A 11 -38.12 -47.68 22.38
CA ALA A 11 -37.98 -46.59 23.37
C ALA A 11 -36.54 -46.33 23.85
N SER A 12 -36.15 -45.05 23.73
CA SER A 12 -34.95 -44.36 24.24
C SER A 12 -33.58 -44.79 23.69
N ARG A 13 -33.06 -44.03 22.72
CA ARG A 13 -31.61 -43.73 22.62
C ARG A 13 -31.43 -42.27 22.19
N ASP A 14 -30.90 -41.49 23.12
CA ASP A 14 -30.42 -40.12 22.89
C ASP A 14 -29.35 -40.06 21.79
N PRO A 15 -29.22 -38.93 21.07
CA PRO A 15 -28.16 -38.75 20.08
C PRO A 15 -26.77 -38.73 20.77
N PRO A 16 -25.70 -39.16 20.07
CA PRO A 16 -24.38 -39.30 20.68
C PRO A 16 -23.81 -37.92 21.05
N THR A 17 -23.56 -37.73 22.34
CA THR A 17 -22.76 -36.65 22.90
C THR A 17 -21.35 -36.66 22.30
N LEU A 18 -20.96 -35.53 21.71
CA LEU A 18 -19.59 -35.23 21.30
C LEU A 18 -18.62 -35.38 22.48
N PRO A 19 -17.42 -35.97 22.30
CA PRO A 19 -16.46 -36.09 23.37
C PRO A 19 -15.94 -34.71 23.78
N LEU A 20 -16.14 -34.38 25.06
CA LEU A 20 -15.51 -33.23 25.72
C LEU A 20 -13.99 -33.40 25.66
N TYR A 21 -13.32 -32.49 24.94
CA TYR A 21 -11.87 -32.33 25.04
C TYR A 21 -11.52 -31.92 26.47
N LEU A 22 -10.89 -32.83 27.22
CA LEU A 22 -10.21 -32.50 28.47
C LEU A 22 -8.99 -31.62 28.15
N PRO A 23 -8.72 -30.56 28.93
CA PRO A 23 -7.48 -29.80 28.80
C PRO A 23 -6.27 -30.66 29.19
N PRO A 24 -5.09 -30.42 28.60
CA PRO A 24 -3.88 -31.20 28.89
C PRO A 24 -3.41 -31.00 30.35
N PRO A 25 -2.73 -31.99 30.94
CA PRO A 25 -2.26 -31.92 32.31
C PRO A 25 -1.17 -30.84 32.49
N PRO A 26 -1.04 -30.24 33.68
CA PRO A 26 -0.02 -29.23 33.94
C PRO A 26 1.39 -29.83 33.87
N PRO A 27 2.40 -29.03 33.48
CA PRO A 27 3.78 -29.48 33.41
C PRO A 27 4.34 -29.79 34.81
N PRO A 28 5.34 -30.69 34.92
CA PRO A 28 5.94 -31.05 36.20
C PRO A 28 6.65 -29.85 36.85
N PRO A 29 6.74 -29.79 38.19
CA PRO A 29 7.39 -28.70 38.89
C PRO A 29 8.89 -28.66 38.59
N LEU A 30 9.41 -27.46 38.33
CA LEU A 30 10.83 -27.19 38.15
C LEU A 30 11.61 -27.47 39.44
N PRO A 31 12.86 -27.94 39.35
CA PRO A 31 13.69 -28.21 40.52
C PRO A 31 14.02 -26.89 41.26
N SER A 32 13.90 -26.93 42.57
CA SER A 32 14.24 -25.82 43.48
C SER A 32 15.73 -25.44 43.38
N PRO A 33 16.07 -24.14 43.29
CA PRO A 33 17.45 -23.70 43.19
C PRO A 33 18.16 -23.80 44.56
N SER A 34 19.38 -24.34 44.55
CA SER A 34 20.30 -24.36 45.69
C SER A 34 20.64 -22.95 46.16
N PRO A 35 20.80 -22.71 47.48
CA PRO A 35 21.17 -21.41 48.00
C PRO A 35 22.65 -21.19 47.73
N HIS A 36 23.02 -20.04 47.17
CA HIS A 36 24.31 -19.34 47.28
C HIS A 36 24.66 -18.60 45.96
N HIS A 37 23.87 -17.60 45.59
CA HIS A 37 24.39 -16.44 44.87
C HIS A 37 23.72 -15.18 45.41
N ARG A 38 24.56 -14.22 45.82
CA ARG A 38 24.17 -12.92 46.39
C ARG A 38 23.25 -12.19 45.41
N LEU A 39 22.03 -11.87 45.87
CA LEU A 39 21.05 -11.09 45.14
C LEU A 39 21.53 -9.63 45.04
N LEU A 40 21.78 -9.17 43.80
CA LEU A 40 21.64 -7.76 43.45
C LEU A 40 20.18 -7.35 43.69
N PRO A 41 19.87 -6.07 44.01
CA PRO A 41 18.49 -5.64 44.16
C PRO A 41 17.74 -5.93 42.86
N ALA A 42 16.58 -6.59 42.98
CA ALA A 42 15.69 -6.82 41.85
C ALA A 42 15.37 -5.46 41.19
N PRO A 43 15.40 -5.35 39.85
CA PRO A 43 14.83 -4.18 39.20
C PRO A 43 13.37 -4.07 39.65
N MET A 44 12.97 -2.89 40.12
CA MET A 44 11.59 -2.62 40.52
C MET A 44 10.65 -3.18 39.46
N ALA A 45 9.83 -4.16 39.83
CA ALA A 45 8.78 -4.67 38.97
C ALA A 45 7.95 -3.46 38.50
N PRO A 46 7.68 -3.30 37.20
CA PRO A 46 6.84 -2.22 36.73
C PRO A 46 5.50 -2.34 37.45
N ILE A 47 5.07 -1.26 38.10
CA ILE A 47 3.76 -1.16 38.74
C ILE A 47 2.74 -1.46 37.64
N LEU A 48 2.18 -2.68 37.66
CA LEU A 48 1.14 -3.07 36.75
C LEU A 48 -0.13 -2.37 37.22
N LEU A 49 -0.38 -1.17 36.71
CA LEU A 49 -1.66 -0.47 36.87
C LEU A 49 -2.73 -1.34 36.24
N HIS A 50 -3.41 -2.15 37.06
CA HIS A 50 -4.62 -2.86 36.66
C HIS A 50 -5.75 -1.85 36.48
N LEU A 51 -5.77 -1.20 35.32
CA LEU A 51 -6.85 -0.31 34.92
C LEU A 51 -8.13 -1.11 34.73
N HIS A 52 -9.24 -0.58 35.24
CA HIS A 52 -10.54 -1.23 35.18
C HIS A 52 -10.98 -1.41 33.70
N PRO A 53 -11.45 -2.60 33.27
CA PRO A 53 -11.83 -2.85 31.88
C PRO A 53 -12.84 -1.85 31.30
N ALA A 54 -13.79 -1.38 32.11
CA ALA A 54 -14.77 -0.37 31.65
C ALA A 54 -14.13 0.98 31.32
N PHE A 55 -13.06 1.36 32.04
CA PHE A 55 -12.32 2.58 31.77
C PHE A 55 -11.58 2.50 30.43
N LEU A 56 -10.90 1.36 30.18
CA LEU A 56 -10.23 1.11 28.90
C LEU A 56 -11.23 1.12 27.72
N ALA A 57 -12.41 0.51 27.89
CA ALA A 57 -13.46 0.53 26.88
C ALA A 57 -13.99 1.95 26.62
N GLN A 58 -14.17 2.77 27.66
CA GLN A 58 -14.59 4.16 27.50
C GLN A 58 -13.53 4.99 26.77
N MET A 59 -12.25 4.83 27.10
CA MET A 59 -11.16 5.53 26.43
C MET A 59 -11.04 5.14 24.95
N ASP A 60 -11.13 3.85 24.66
CA ASP A 60 -11.09 3.34 23.30
C ASP A 60 -12.27 3.85 22.45
N SER A 61 -13.47 3.94 23.04
CA SER A 61 -14.65 4.53 22.39
C SER A 61 -14.45 6.02 22.06
N ARG A 62 -13.88 6.80 22.99
CA ARG A 62 -13.54 8.22 22.76
C ARG A 62 -12.49 8.37 21.65
N ARG A 63 -11.43 7.57 21.69
CA ARG A 63 -10.37 7.57 20.67
C ARG A 63 -10.91 7.16 19.30
N THR A 64 -11.75 6.13 19.23
CA THR A 64 -12.43 5.73 18.00
C THR A 64 -13.25 6.87 17.41
N THR A 65 -14.05 7.56 18.23
CA THR A 65 -14.87 8.69 17.77
C THR A 65 -14.00 9.85 17.26
N SER A 66 -12.95 10.20 18.01
CA SER A 66 -12.00 11.25 17.63
C SER A 66 -11.22 10.91 16.36
N LEU A 67 -10.83 9.64 16.15
CA LEU A 67 -10.15 9.18 14.94
C LEU A 67 -11.04 9.34 13.70
N LEU A 68 -12.31 8.96 13.83
CA LEU A 68 -13.29 9.11 12.75
C LEU A 68 -13.52 10.58 12.40
N GLN A 69 -13.55 11.46 13.41
CA GLN A 69 -13.66 12.90 13.20
C GLN A 69 -12.41 13.44 12.50
N PHE A 70 -11.22 13.09 12.98
CA PHE A 70 -9.95 13.48 12.35
C PHE A 70 -9.88 13.05 10.88
N LEU A 71 -10.30 11.81 10.56
CA LEU A 71 -10.32 11.32 9.18
C LEU A 71 -11.28 12.11 8.29
N LYS A 72 -12.41 12.59 8.83
CA LYS A 72 -13.35 13.46 8.09
C LYS A 72 -12.74 14.84 7.85
N ASP A 73 -12.15 15.44 8.87
CA ASP A 73 -11.56 16.79 8.81
C ASP A 73 -10.39 16.84 7.81
N GLU A 74 -9.63 15.75 7.72
CA GLU A 74 -8.53 15.56 6.76
C GLU A 74 -9.00 15.24 5.33
N GLY A 75 -10.32 15.18 5.08
CA GLY A 75 -10.88 14.79 3.79
C GLY A 75 -10.60 13.34 3.42
N GLY A 76 -10.29 12.47 4.38
CA GLY A 76 -10.02 11.05 4.14
C GLY A 76 -11.24 10.23 3.71
N ILE A 77 -12.44 10.81 3.83
CA ILE A 77 -13.71 10.23 3.40
C ILE A 77 -14.28 11.09 2.25
N PRO A 78 -14.48 10.53 1.04
CA PRO A 78 -15.12 11.23 -0.06
C PRO A 78 -16.52 11.77 0.30
N SER A 79 -16.91 12.90 -0.28
CA SER A 79 -18.28 13.40 -0.12
C SER A 79 -19.28 12.51 -0.88
N PRO A 80 -20.54 12.44 -0.44
CA PRO A 80 -21.59 11.71 -1.16
C PRO A 80 -21.75 12.16 -2.62
N GLU A 81 -21.55 13.45 -2.90
CA GLU A 81 -21.59 14.01 -4.25
C GLU A 81 -20.44 13.51 -5.11
N ALA A 82 -19.22 13.44 -4.54
CA ALA A 82 -18.06 12.90 -5.24
C ALA A 82 -18.24 11.41 -5.55
N ASP A 83 -18.75 10.62 -4.61
CA ASP A 83 -19.05 9.20 -4.84
C ASP A 83 -20.13 9.02 -5.90
N LYS A 84 -21.21 9.80 -5.85
CA LYS A 84 -22.26 9.79 -6.88
C LYS A 84 -21.71 10.14 -8.26
N LYS A 85 -20.78 11.08 -8.36
CA LYS A 85 -20.09 11.42 -9.61
C LYS A 85 -19.27 10.23 -10.13
N ARG A 86 -18.53 9.53 -9.27
CA ARG A 86 -17.77 8.31 -9.64
C ARG A 86 -18.68 7.19 -10.13
N GLU A 87 -19.80 6.95 -9.46
CA GLU A 87 -20.81 5.99 -9.93
C GLU A 87 -21.37 6.36 -11.31
N GLN A 88 -21.66 7.64 -11.54
CA GLN A 88 -22.14 8.11 -12.84
C GLN A 88 -21.10 7.89 -13.94
N VAL A 89 -19.82 8.14 -13.66
CA VAL A 89 -18.72 7.86 -14.58
C VAL A 89 -18.67 6.37 -14.92
N ILE A 90 -18.74 5.47 -13.93
CA ILE A 90 -18.74 4.02 -14.17
C ILE A 90 -19.95 3.57 -14.98
N ARG A 91 -21.14 4.11 -14.71
CA ARG A 91 -22.36 3.82 -15.50
C ARG A 91 -22.20 4.28 -16.96
N LYS A 92 -21.63 5.47 -17.18
CA LYS A 92 -21.35 5.99 -18.52
C LYS A 92 -20.31 5.15 -19.25
N LEU A 93 -19.19 4.80 -18.59
CA LEU A 93 -18.16 3.93 -19.15
C LEU A 93 -18.73 2.56 -19.54
N ASN A 94 -19.58 1.96 -18.71
CA ASN A 94 -20.29 0.73 -19.04
C ASN A 94 -21.14 0.86 -20.32
N LYS A 95 -21.85 1.97 -20.48
CA LYS A 95 -22.62 2.24 -21.71
C LYS A 95 -21.69 2.38 -22.92
N ILE A 96 -20.58 3.10 -22.78
CA ILE A 96 -19.58 3.29 -23.84
C ILE A 96 -19.01 1.94 -24.30
N VAL A 97 -18.56 1.09 -23.39
CA VAL A 97 -18.00 -0.22 -23.78
C VAL A 97 -19.06 -1.15 -24.38
N MET A 98 -20.32 -1.07 -23.93
CA MET A 98 -21.43 -1.81 -24.52
C MET A 98 -21.73 -1.36 -25.95
N ASP A 99 -21.70 -0.05 -26.22
CA ASP A 99 -21.88 0.48 -27.57
C ASP A 99 -20.69 0.12 -28.47
N TRP A 100 -19.46 0.20 -27.94
CA TRP A 100 -18.26 -0.32 -28.60
C TRP A 100 -18.40 -1.81 -28.97
N ALA A 101 -18.90 -2.66 -28.08
CA ALA A 101 -19.10 -4.08 -28.37
C ALA A 101 -20.05 -4.32 -29.56
N LYS A 102 -21.07 -3.47 -29.75
CA LYS A 102 -21.96 -3.52 -30.91
C LYS A 102 -21.25 -3.11 -32.20
N VAL A 103 -20.37 -2.12 -32.13
CA VAL A 103 -19.51 -1.72 -33.27
C VAL A 103 -18.61 -2.89 -33.68
N VAL A 104 -17.94 -3.53 -32.72
CA VAL A 104 -17.15 -4.74 -32.97
C VAL A 104 -18.00 -5.84 -33.62
N ALA A 105 -19.22 -6.08 -33.12
CA ALA A 105 -20.11 -7.08 -33.68
C ALA A 105 -20.43 -6.82 -35.17
N TYR A 106 -20.72 -5.55 -35.49
CA TYR A 106 -21.01 -5.13 -36.85
C TYR A 106 -19.81 -5.32 -37.78
N GLU A 107 -18.62 -4.86 -37.38
CA GLU A 107 -17.38 -5.01 -38.18
C GLU A 107 -17.01 -6.49 -38.39
N GLN A 108 -17.18 -7.31 -37.36
CA GLN A 108 -16.91 -8.75 -37.40
C GLN A 108 -18.08 -9.57 -38.00
N ARG A 109 -19.14 -8.91 -38.50
CA ARG A 109 -20.31 -9.53 -39.15
C ARG A 109 -21.01 -10.59 -38.29
N VAL A 110 -21.07 -10.37 -36.98
CA VAL A 110 -21.83 -11.23 -36.05
C VAL A 110 -23.07 -10.50 -35.51
N PRO A 111 -24.14 -11.23 -35.14
CA PRO A 111 -25.32 -10.62 -34.56
C PRO A 111 -24.99 -9.81 -33.28
N PRO A 112 -25.51 -8.59 -33.10
CA PRO A 112 -25.22 -7.76 -31.92
C PRO A 112 -25.50 -8.43 -30.58
N ARG A 113 -26.47 -9.35 -30.54
CA ARG A 113 -26.80 -10.15 -29.35
C ARG A 113 -25.65 -11.05 -28.86
N ARG A 114 -24.65 -11.31 -29.70
CA ARG A 114 -23.48 -12.14 -29.37
C ARG A 114 -22.28 -11.33 -28.89
N ALA A 115 -22.36 -10.01 -28.85
CA ALA A 115 -21.29 -9.14 -28.38
C ALA A 115 -21.77 -8.31 -27.19
N THR A 116 -21.18 -8.59 -26.03
CA THR A 116 -21.41 -7.86 -24.79
C THR A 116 -20.08 -7.36 -24.26
N ALA A 117 -20.10 -6.24 -23.54
CA ALA A 117 -18.95 -5.78 -22.78
C ALA A 117 -19.37 -5.26 -21.41
N THR A 118 -18.45 -5.25 -20.47
CA THR A 118 -18.68 -4.67 -19.14
C THR A 118 -17.40 -4.09 -18.58
N VAL A 119 -17.53 -3.17 -17.64
CA VAL A 119 -16.43 -2.60 -16.88
C VAL A 119 -16.48 -3.17 -15.46
N LEU A 120 -15.40 -3.86 -15.08
CA LEU A 120 -15.16 -4.31 -13.71
C LEU A 120 -14.23 -3.31 -13.03
N THR A 121 -14.63 -2.75 -11.89
CA THR A 121 -13.72 -1.92 -11.10
C THR A 121 -12.86 -2.80 -10.19
N TYR A 122 -11.65 -2.35 -9.89
CA TYR A 122 -10.81 -2.93 -8.85
C TYR A 122 -10.11 -1.84 -8.03
N GLY A 123 -9.00 -2.16 -7.37
CA GLY A 123 -8.21 -1.20 -6.59
C GLY A 123 -8.94 -0.60 -5.40
N SER A 124 -8.52 0.61 -5.01
CA SER A 124 -8.95 1.22 -3.75
C SER A 124 -10.43 1.64 -3.76
N TYR A 125 -10.98 1.98 -4.92
CA TYR A 125 -12.40 2.30 -5.09
C TYR A 125 -13.28 1.09 -4.78
N THR A 126 -12.97 -0.07 -5.37
CA THR A 126 -13.75 -1.30 -5.18
C THR A 126 -13.64 -1.85 -3.76
N LEU A 127 -12.49 -1.66 -3.11
CA LEU A 127 -12.35 -1.96 -1.68
C LEU A 127 -13.15 -0.99 -0.79
N GLY A 128 -13.67 0.12 -1.34
CA GLY A 128 -14.37 1.17 -0.59
C GLY A 128 -13.45 1.96 0.33
N ALA A 129 -12.16 2.05 0.01
CA ALA A 129 -11.13 2.75 0.76
C ALA A 129 -10.37 3.78 -0.10
N HIS A 130 -11.04 4.31 -1.12
CA HIS A 130 -10.60 5.45 -1.90
C HIS A 130 -10.75 6.76 -1.10
N GLY A 131 -9.86 7.71 -1.39
CA GLY A 131 -9.95 9.09 -0.94
C GLY A 131 -10.42 10.02 -2.08
N PRO A 132 -10.55 11.33 -1.83
CA PRO A 132 -11.03 12.30 -2.82
C PRO A 132 -10.20 12.30 -4.10
N GLU A 133 -8.87 12.22 -3.96
CA GLU A 133 -7.90 12.25 -5.06
C GLU A 133 -7.62 10.86 -5.67
N SER A 134 -8.31 9.81 -5.22
CA SER A 134 -8.08 8.46 -5.77
C SER A 134 -8.69 8.30 -7.17
N ASP A 135 -8.01 7.55 -8.01
CA ASP A 135 -8.46 7.10 -9.31
C ASP A 135 -9.49 5.96 -9.22
N ILE A 136 -10.08 5.61 -10.37
CA ILE A 136 -10.92 4.42 -10.55
C ILE A 136 -10.15 3.45 -11.44
N ASP A 137 -9.62 2.41 -10.82
CA ASP A 137 -9.06 1.27 -11.54
C ASP A 137 -10.19 0.46 -12.21
N ALA A 138 -10.12 0.31 -13.52
CA ALA A 138 -11.17 -0.32 -14.32
C ALA A 138 -10.59 -1.32 -15.33
N LEU A 139 -11.22 -2.49 -15.41
CA LEU A 139 -10.95 -3.55 -16.38
C LEU A 139 -12.14 -3.64 -17.36
N CYS A 140 -11.86 -3.45 -18.65
CA CYS A 140 -12.83 -3.71 -19.70
C CYS A 140 -12.83 -5.21 -20.04
N VAL A 141 -14.00 -5.84 -19.92
CA VAL A 141 -14.25 -7.20 -20.38
C VAL A 141 -15.08 -7.10 -21.65
N GLY A 142 -14.44 -7.31 -22.80
CA GLY A 142 -15.07 -7.22 -24.12
C GLY A 142 -15.39 -8.57 -24.75
N PRO A 143 -16.04 -8.58 -25.93
CA PRO A 143 -16.36 -9.82 -26.64
C PRO A 143 -15.08 -10.47 -27.20
N CYS A 144 -15.00 -11.80 -27.22
CA CYS A 144 -13.78 -12.52 -27.64
C CYS A 144 -13.41 -12.35 -29.13
N ILE A 145 -14.34 -11.83 -29.94
CA ILE A 145 -14.11 -11.44 -31.34
C ILE A 145 -13.38 -10.10 -31.47
N ALA A 146 -13.28 -9.31 -30.39
CA ALA A 146 -12.52 -8.07 -30.37
C ALA A 146 -11.02 -8.36 -30.30
N THR A 147 -10.24 -7.55 -31.01
CA THR A 147 -8.78 -7.55 -30.94
C THR A 147 -8.30 -6.33 -30.15
N LEU A 148 -7.22 -6.48 -29.40
CA LEU A 148 -6.70 -5.37 -28.60
C LEU A 148 -6.15 -4.24 -29.47
N GLN A 149 -5.31 -4.58 -30.45
CA GLN A 149 -4.58 -3.61 -31.26
C GLN A 149 -5.52 -2.72 -32.08
N TYR A 150 -6.58 -3.31 -32.63
CA TYR A 150 -7.51 -2.56 -33.47
C TYR A 150 -8.75 -2.14 -32.69
N HIS A 151 -9.55 -3.09 -32.21
CA HIS A 151 -10.84 -2.73 -31.62
C HIS A 151 -10.68 -1.98 -30.29
N PHE A 152 -9.73 -2.35 -29.43
CA PHE A 152 -9.56 -1.66 -28.13
C PHE A 152 -8.74 -0.37 -28.26
N PHE A 153 -7.54 -0.41 -28.83
CA PHE A 153 -6.65 0.75 -28.88
C PHE A 153 -6.98 1.77 -29.98
N ILE A 154 -7.71 1.38 -31.03
CA ILE A 154 -8.13 2.31 -32.10
C ILE A 154 -9.62 2.62 -31.98
N VAL A 155 -10.50 1.61 -32.09
CA VAL A 155 -11.95 1.86 -32.17
C VAL A 155 -12.53 2.41 -30.85
N LEU A 156 -12.26 1.76 -29.71
CA LEU A 156 -12.74 2.25 -28.41
C LEU A 156 -12.09 3.59 -28.05
N ARG A 157 -10.80 3.77 -28.37
CA ARG A 157 -10.10 5.06 -28.20
C ARG A 157 -10.82 6.18 -28.94
N GLN A 158 -11.12 6.01 -30.22
CA GLN A 158 -11.85 7.02 -31.00
C GLN A 158 -13.21 7.33 -30.37
N ILE A 159 -13.96 6.28 -29.97
CA ILE A 159 -15.26 6.45 -29.29
C ILE A 159 -15.13 7.24 -27.99
N LEU A 160 -14.00 7.15 -27.28
CA LEU A 160 -13.71 7.93 -26.08
C LEU A 160 -13.30 9.37 -26.42
N GLU A 161 -12.46 9.58 -27.44
CA GLU A 161 -12.03 10.93 -27.90
C GLU A 161 -13.22 11.78 -28.37
N ASP A 162 -14.22 11.16 -28.99
CA ASP A 162 -15.42 11.85 -29.47
C ASP A 162 -16.35 12.32 -28.33
N ARG A 163 -16.04 12.02 -27.05
CA ARG A 163 -16.86 12.38 -25.90
C ARG A 163 -16.40 13.71 -25.29
N PRO A 164 -17.29 14.71 -25.12
CA PRO A 164 -16.92 15.99 -24.53
C PRO A 164 -16.52 15.88 -23.05
N GLU A 165 -16.96 14.82 -22.35
CA GLU A 165 -16.58 14.56 -20.96
C GLU A 165 -15.23 13.85 -20.78
N VAL A 166 -14.56 13.43 -21.85
CA VAL A 166 -13.24 12.78 -21.79
C VAL A 166 -12.17 13.83 -22.05
N SER A 167 -11.18 13.87 -21.17
CA SER A 167 -10.02 14.74 -21.27
C SER A 167 -8.75 13.96 -20.90
N GLU A 168 -7.60 14.40 -21.39
CA GLU A 168 -6.29 13.79 -21.08
C GLU A 168 -6.21 12.29 -21.41
N LEU A 169 -6.84 11.86 -22.51
CA LEU A 169 -6.84 10.46 -22.91
C LEU A 169 -5.44 10.04 -23.39
N GLN A 170 -4.86 9.06 -22.71
CA GLN A 170 -3.56 8.49 -23.07
C GLN A 170 -3.66 6.97 -23.23
N THR A 171 -2.93 6.43 -24.19
CA THR A 171 -2.85 4.99 -24.44
C THR A 171 -1.45 4.47 -24.15
N VAL A 172 -1.38 3.43 -23.32
CA VAL A 172 -0.15 2.69 -23.08
C VAL A 172 -0.30 1.30 -23.70
N GLU A 173 0.28 1.10 -24.89
CA GLU A 173 0.13 -0.13 -25.69
C GLU A 173 0.97 -1.32 -25.20
N SER A 174 1.50 -1.25 -23.98
CA SER A 174 2.29 -2.35 -23.39
C SER A 174 1.44 -3.49 -22.82
N ALA A 175 0.10 -3.32 -22.78
CA ALA A 175 -0.85 -4.31 -22.27
C ALA A 175 -1.17 -5.39 -23.31
N LYS A 176 -1.44 -6.62 -22.86
CA LYS A 176 -1.95 -7.73 -23.71
C LYS A 176 -3.40 -8.04 -23.31
N ALA A 177 -4.28 -8.25 -24.30
CA ALA A 177 -5.67 -8.64 -24.07
C ALA A 177 -5.77 -10.13 -23.75
N ILE A 178 -6.75 -10.43 -22.90
CA ILE A 178 -7.18 -11.80 -22.62
C ILE A 178 -8.35 -12.11 -23.56
N ILE A 179 -8.11 -12.95 -24.57
CA ILE A 179 -9.20 -13.50 -25.39
C ILE A 179 -9.46 -14.91 -24.88
N THR A 180 -10.57 -15.13 -24.17
CA THR A 180 -11.01 -16.47 -23.82
C THR A 180 -12.52 -16.61 -23.92
N SER A 181 -12.95 -17.71 -24.55
CA SER A 181 -14.34 -18.18 -24.59
C SER A 181 -14.54 -19.44 -23.72
N ASN A 182 -13.51 -19.89 -23.00
CA ASN A 182 -13.53 -21.11 -22.19
C ASN A 182 -13.00 -20.86 -20.76
N PRO A 183 -13.79 -21.12 -19.70
CA PRO A 183 -13.38 -20.92 -18.30
C PRO A 183 -12.19 -21.79 -17.88
N HIS A 184 -11.96 -22.95 -18.52
CA HIS A 184 -10.79 -23.81 -18.24
C HIS A 184 -9.48 -23.28 -18.85
N LEU A 185 -9.53 -22.33 -19.80
CA LEU A 185 -8.33 -21.70 -20.37
C LEU A 185 -7.71 -20.62 -19.47
N LEU A 186 -8.39 -20.22 -18.39
CA LEU A 186 -7.79 -19.36 -17.35
C LEU A 186 -6.51 -20.00 -16.76
N GLN A 187 -6.42 -21.33 -16.77
CA GLN A 187 -5.24 -22.07 -16.32
C GLN A 187 -4.07 -22.05 -17.32
N LYS A 188 -4.29 -21.61 -18.58
CA LYS A 188 -3.28 -21.54 -19.65
C LYS A 188 -2.86 -20.12 -20.02
N LEU A 189 -3.29 -19.11 -19.25
CA LEU A 189 -2.95 -17.71 -19.52
C LEU A 189 -1.45 -17.45 -19.32
N ASP A 190 -0.87 -16.62 -20.17
CA ASP A 190 0.50 -16.14 -19.94
C ASP A 190 0.54 -15.22 -18.71
N SER A 191 1.70 -15.16 -18.07
CA SER A 191 1.88 -14.49 -16.78
C SER A 191 1.52 -12.99 -16.78
N ARG A 192 1.51 -12.32 -17.94
CA ARG A 192 1.13 -10.89 -18.04
C ARG A 192 -0.38 -10.71 -18.16
N SER A 193 -1.05 -11.53 -18.94
CA SER A 193 -2.51 -11.57 -19.07
C SER A 193 -3.19 -11.88 -17.73
N TRP A 194 -2.62 -12.80 -16.96
CA TRP A 194 -3.09 -13.13 -15.63
C TRP A 194 -3.10 -11.93 -14.66
N ARG A 195 -2.12 -11.02 -14.77
CA ARG A 195 -2.01 -9.83 -13.91
C ARG A 195 -3.18 -8.85 -14.08
N SER A 196 -3.72 -8.72 -15.30
CA SER A 196 -4.86 -7.82 -15.57
C SER A 196 -6.15 -8.25 -14.87
N LEU A 197 -6.34 -9.57 -14.67
CA LEU A 197 -7.45 -10.12 -13.88
C LEU A 197 -7.13 -10.22 -12.37
N SER A 198 -5.84 -10.23 -12.01
CA SER A 198 -5.39 -10.41 -10.64
C SER A 198 -5.93 -9.31 -9.72
N GLY A 199 -5.95 -8.05 -10.18
CA GLY A 199 -6.48 -6.93 -9.41
C GLY A 199 -7.95 -7.11 -8.97
N VAL A 200 -8.84 -7.49 -9.90
CA VAL A 200 -10.25 -7.73 -9.61
C VAL A 200 -10.41 -8.90 -8.63
N ARG A 201 -9.74 -10.02 -8.90
CA ARG A 201 -9.88 -11.24 -8.11
C ARG A 201 -9.32 -11.09 -6.70
N VAL A 202 -8.18 -10.43 -6.55
CA VAL A 202 -7.58 -10.14 -5.25
C VAL A 202 -8.53 -9.27 -4.43
N ASN A 203 -9.12 -8.23 -5.03
CA ASN A 203 -10.10 -7.38 -4.36
C ASN A 203 -11.33 -8.17 -3.90
N GLU A 204 -11.92 -8.99 -4.79
CA GLU A 204 -13.06 -9.84 -4.44
C GLU A 204 -12.73 -10.77 -3.26
N GLN A 205 -11.54 -11.39 -3.27
CA GLN A 205 -11.10 -12.26 -2.19
C GLN A 205 -10.89 -11.48 -0.88
N ILE A 206 -10.26 -10.30 -0.91
CA ILE A 206 -10.11 -9.45 0.28
C ILE A 206 -11.48 -9.13 0.89
N VAL A 207 -12.46 -8.71 0.07
CA VAL A 207 -13.80 -8.37 0.54
C VAL A 207 -14.51 -9.59 1.16
N GLN A 208 -14.37 -10.77 0.56
CA GLN A 208 -14.95 -12.02 1.10
C GLN A 208 -14.29 -12.47 2.40
N LEU A 209 -13.00 -12.19 2.56
CA LEU A 209 -12.19 -12.66 3.69
C LEU A 209 -12.29 -11.75 4.93
N VAL A 210 -12.76 -10.51 4.76
CA VAL A 210 -12.87 -9.53 5.84
C VAL A 210 -14.20 -9.70 6.61
N PRO A 211 -14.19 -9.84 7.95
CA PRO A 211 -15.42 -10.04 8.73
C PRO A 211 -16.38 -8.84 8.75
N ASN A 212 -15.86 -7.62 8.63
CA ASN A 212 -16.64 -6.40 8.63
C ASN A 212 -16.06 -5.40 7.62
N ALA A 213 -16.76 -5.22 6.50
CA ALA A 213 -16.31 -4.38 5.40
C ALA A 213 -16.11 -2.91 5.83
N GLN A 214 -17.04 -2.35 6.61
CA GLN A 214 -16.97 -0.95 7.04
C GLN A 214 -15.74 -0.70 7.94
N LYS A 215 -15.47 -1.58 8.91
CA LYS A 215 -14.30 -1.45 9.78
C LYS A 215 -13.00 -1.55 8.99
N PHE A 216 -12.93 -2.49 8.05
CA PHE A 216 -11.78 -2.63 7.15
C PHE A 216 -11.56 -1.39 6.30
N GLN A 217 -12.61 -0.85 5.69
CA GLN A 217 -12.54 0.36 4.86
C GLN A 217 -12.00 1.56 5.63
N ILE A 218 -12.51 1.77 6.85
CA ILE A 218 -12.04 2.86 7.72
C ILE A 218 -10.59 2.62 8.13
N LEU A 219 -10.24 1.42 8.58
CA LEU A 219 -8.87 1.07 8.96
C LEU A 219 -7.88 1.29 7.80
N LEU A 220 -8.24 0.82 6.59
CA LEU A 220 -7.41 0.99 5.40
C LEU A 220 -7.24 2.47 5.03
N ARG A 221 -8.28 3.31 5.17
CA ARG A 221 -8.16 4.77 5.00
C ARG A 221 -7.20 5.37 6.01
N CYS A 222 -7.30 5.00 7.29
CA CYS A 222 -6.37 5.45 8.34
C CYS A 222 -4.93 5.06 8.00
N ILE A 223 -4.68 3.80 7.64
CA ILE A 223 -3.34 3.31 7.29
C ILE A 223 -2.80 4.02 6.04
N LYS A 224 -3.62 4.21 4.99
CA LYS A 224 -3.22 4.95 3.79
C LYS A 224 -2.86 6.41 4.09
N LEU A 225 -3.68 7.09 4.89
CA LEU A 225 -3.41 8.47 5.29
C LEU A 225 -2.12 8.57 6.10
N TRP A 226 -1.94 7.68 7.08
CA TRP A 226 -0.70 7.59 7.87
C TRP A 226 0.51 7.34 6.96
N ALA A 227 0.47 6.32 6.11
CA ALA A 227 1.57 5.95 5.24
C ALA A 227 1.92 7.07 4.25
N LYS A 228 0.91 7.79 3.72
CA LYS A 228 1.11 8.97 2.87
C LYS A 228 1.79 10.10 3.65
N ARG A 229 1.27 10.47 4.82
CA ARG A 229 1.83 11.53 5.67
C ARG A 229 3.26 11.22 6.10
N ARG A 230 3.57 9.95 6.39
CA ARG A 230 4.90 9.50 6.81
C ARG A 230 5.86 9.21 5.65
N GLY A 231 5.48 9.51 4.40
CA GLY A 231 6.36 9.37 3.23
C GLY A 231 6.76 7.92 2.95
N ILE A 232 5.87 6.96 3.21
CA ILE A 232 6.07 5.51 3.01
C ILE A 232 4.96 4.88 2.16
N HIS A 233 4.29 5.69 1.31
CA HIS A 233 3.26 5.23 0.38
C HIS A 233 3.55 5.72 -1.05
N CYS A 234 4.47 5.05 -1.73
CA CYS A 234 4.74 5.21 -3.15
C CYS A 234 5.53 4.00 -3.68
N HIS A 235 4.89 3.16 -4.49
CA HIS A 235 5.50 1.91 -4.99
C HIS A 235 6.71 2.16 -5.89
N LEU A 236 6.69 3.21 -6.70
CA LEU A 236 7.79 3.55 -7.62
C LEU A 236 9.08 3.93 -6.87
N LEU A 237 8.94 4.45 -5.65
CA LEU A 237 10.03 4.85 -4.76
C LEU A 237 10.46 3.74 -3.78
N GLY A 238 9.97 2.51 -3.96
CA GLY A 238 10.33 1.39 -3.09
C GLY A 238 9.57 1.33 -1.77
N PHE A 239 8.45 2.04 -1.63
CA PHE A 239 7.60 1.97 -0.44
C PHE A 239 6.32 1.14 -0.65
N PHE A 240 5.38 1.20 0.29
CA PHE A 240 4.13 0.45 0.18
C PHE A 240 3.31 0.87 -1.05
N ALA A 241 2.82 -0.13 -1.79
CA ALA A 241 1.70 0.01 -2.70
C ALA A 241 0.38 -0.06 -1.93
N GLY A 242 -0.71 0.46 -2.52
CA GLY A 242 -2.04 0.38 -1.91
C GLY A 242 -2.47 -1.06 -1.59
N ILE A 243 -2.11 -2.03 -2.45
CA ILE A 243 -2.43 -3.45 -2.21
C ILE A 243 -1.68 -4.04 -1.01
N HIS A 244 -0.45 -3.60 -0.74
CA HIS A 244 0.28 -4.03 0.47
C HIS A 244 -0.52 -3.63 1.71
N LEU A 245 -0.90 -2.35 1.79
CA LEU A 245 -1.67 -1.82 2.93
C LEU A 245 -3.04 -2.49 3.06
N ALA A 246 -3.71 -2.80 1.94
CA ALA A 246 -4.99 -3.50 1.94
C ALA A 246 -4.90 -4.90 2.56
N ILE A 247 -3.88 -5.67 2.18
CA ILE A 247 -3.68 -7.02 2.73
C ILE A 247 -3.30 -6.96 4.21
N LEU A 248 -2.42 -6.03 4.60
CA LEU A 248 -2.05 -5.84 6.01
C LEU A 248 -3.28 -5.43 6.87
N ALA A 249 -4.13 -4.55 6.36
CA ALA A 249 -5.37 -4.15 7.04
C ALA A 249 -6.38 -5.31 7.15
N ALA A 250 -6.55 -6.09 6.06
CA ALA A 250 -7.42 -7.27 6.05
C ALA A 250 -6.93 -8.34 7.03
N TYR A 251 -5.61 -8.56 7.11
CA TYR A 251 -4.97 -9.49 8.03
C TYR A 251 -5.30 -9.19 9.49
N VAL A 252 -5.29 -7.90 9.87
CA VAL A 252 -5.67 -7.43 11.20
C VAL A 252 -7.17 -7.61 11.44
N CYS A 253 -8.02 -7.22 10.49
CA CYS A 253 -9.47 -7.37 10.60
C CYS A 253 -9.92 -8.83 10.77
N GLN A 254 -9.26 -9.78 10.09
CA GLN A 254 -9.54 -11.21 10.22
C GLN A 254 -9.26 -11.75 11.62
N ARG A 255 -8.17 -11.29 12.26
CA ARG A 255 -7.72 -11.80 13.56
C ARG A 255 -8.45 -11.14 14.72
N TYR A 256 -8.95 -9.93 14.53
CA TYR A 256 -9.60 -9.14 15.56
C TYR A 256 -10.99 -8.66 15.10
N PRO A 257 -11.92 -9.56 14.76
CA PRO A 257 -13.22 -9.21 14.17
C PRO A 257 -14.07 -8.27 15.05
N TYR A 258 -13.90 -8.39 16.37
CA TYR A 258 -14.63 -7.59 17.36
C TYR A 258 -13.90 -6.29 17.75
N GLY A 259 -12.69 -6.05 17.25
CA GLY A 259 -11.93 -4.83 17.54
C GLY A 259 -12.66 -3.56 17.11
N THR A 260 -12.50 -2.49 17.88
CA THR A 260 -12.92 -1.14 17.48
C THR A 260 -11.94 -0.58 16.44
N ILE A 261 -12.27 0.53 15.78
CA ILE A 261 -11.35 1.12 14.78
C ILE A 261 -10.03 1.53 15.42
N ASN A 262 -10.06 2.18 16.59
CA ASN A 262 -8.85 2.53 17.33
C ASN A 262 -8.05 1.28 17.74
N GLY A 263 -8.73 0.26 18.28
CA GLY A 263 -8.11 -1.01 18.65
C GLY A 263 -7.44 -1.69 17.46
N LEU A 264 -8.13 -1.81 16.32
CA LEU A 264 -7.59 -2.38 15.09
C LEU A 264 -6.36 -1.61 14.60
N PHE A 265 -6.39 -0.27 14.67
CA PHE A 265 -5.27 0.55 14.21
C PHE A 265 -4.05 0.45 15.15
N THR A 266 -4.29 0.34 16.45
CA THR A 266 -3.23 0.08 17.46
C THR A 266 -2.61 -1.30 17.23
N ILE A 267 -3.44 -2.32 17.05
CA ILE A 267 -3.02 -3.70 16.78
C ILE A 267 -2.24 -3.81 15.46
N PHE A 268 -2.61 -3.04 14.44
CA PHE A 268 -1.85 -2.96 13.19
C PHE A 268 -0.39 -2.58 13.45
N PHE A 269 -0.16 -1.53 14.25
CA PHE A 269 1.20 -1.13 14.59
C PHE A 269 1.92 -2.16 15.44
N ASP A 270 1.27 -2.70 16.47
CA ASP A 270 1.84 -3.73 17.33
C ASP A 270 2.32 -4.95 16.54
N ILE A 271 1.45 -5.50 15.68
CA ILE A 271 1.77 -6.67 14.85
C ILE A 271 2.93 -6.36 13.91
N PHE A 272 2.85 -5.29 13.12
CA PHE A 272 3.80 -5.09 12.02
C PHE A 272 5.11 -4.41 12.46
N ALA A 273 5.14 -3.75 13.61
CA ALA A 273 6.37 -3.30 14.26
C ALA A 273 7.25 -4.49 14.69
N HIS A 274 6.62 -5.55 15.21
CA HIS A 274 7.31 -6.74 15.72
C HIS A 274 7.27 -7.95 14.76
N TRP A 275 6.68 -7.79 13.58
CA TRP A 275 6.53 -8.89 12.63
C TRP A 275 7.89 -9.43 12.19
N ASN A 276 8.05 -10.75 12.26
CA ASN A 276 9.20 -11.41 11.65
C ASN A 276 9.00 -11.46 10.13
N TRP A 277 9.58 -10.49 9.42
CA TRP A 277 9.51 -10.38 7.95
C TRP A 277 10.22 -11.52 7.18
N GLN A 278 10.72 -12.54 7.88
CA GLN A 278 11.02 -13.83 7.26
C GLN A 278 9.77 -14.68 6.97
N ILE A 279 8.66 -14.38 7.65
CA ILE A 279 7.37 -15.06 7.52
C ILE A 279 6.46 -14.24 6.60
N PRO A 280 5.87 -14.84 5.56
CA PRO A 280 4.97 -14.13 4.67
C PRO A 280 3.65 -13.78 5.36
N VAL A 281 3.15 -12.57 5.11
CA VAL A 281 1.80 -12.19 5.52
C VAL A 281 0.81 -12.82 4.54
N SER A 282 -0.11 -13.65 5.05
CA SER A 282 -1.13 -14.35 4.26
C SER A 282 -2.50 -14.28 4.94
N LEU A 283 -3.55 -14.10 4.12
CA LEU A 283 -4.95 -14.12 4.57
C LEU A 283 -5.55 -15.53 4.63
N HIS A 284 -4.94 -16.51 3.95
CA HIS A 284 -5.45 -17.90 3.90
C HIS A 284 -4.78 -18.84 4.91
N GLY A 285 -3.77 -18.38 5.66
CA GLY A 285 -3.15 -19.10 6.79
C GLY A 285 -2.39 -20.39 6.45
N GLN A 286 -2.55 -20.96 5.25
CA GLN A 286 -1.87 -22.21 4.87
C GLN A 286 -0.45 -21.96 4.31
N PRO A 287 0.50 -22.87 4.57
CA PRO A 287 1.82 -22.82 3.95
C PRO A 287 1.66 -23.04 2.45
N THR A 288 1.87 -21.98 1.68
CA THR A 288 1.84 -22.02 0.22
C THR A 288 3.15 -22.62 -0.30
N ASN A 289 3.08 -23.54 -1.27
CA ASN A 289 4.24 -24.04 -2.03
C ASN A 289 4.89 -22.96 -2.93
N CYS A 290 4.58 -21.67 -2.73
CA CYS A 290 5.13 -20.59 -3.53
C CYS A 290 6.53 -20.24 -3.08
N ARG A 291 7.49 -20.37 -3.99
CA ARG A 291 8.88 -19.98 -3.77
C ARG A 291 8.94 -18.48 -3.49
N ARG A 292 9.49 -18.12 -2.33
CA ARG A 292 9.72 -16.72 -1.94
C ARG A 292 10.65 -16.07 -2.97
N PRO A 293 10.37 -14.82 -3.41
CA PRO A 293 11.31 -14.07 -4.23
C PRO A 293 12.60 -13.79 -3.44
N ASP A 294 13.75 -14.10 -4.05
CA ASP A 294 15.05 -13.83 -3.45
C ASP A 294 15.22 -12.33 -3.18
N GLY A 295 15.77 -11.98 -2.01
CA GLY A 295 15.96 -10.58 -1.60
C GLY A 295 14.69 -9.81 -1.23
N SER A 296 13.54 -10.48 -1.07
CA SER A 296 12.29 -9.80 -0.64
C SER A 296 12.33 -9.39 0.83
N PHE A 297 12.26 -8.08 1.10
CA PHE A 297 12.25 -7.52 2.46
C PHE A 297 10.93 -7.73 3.21
N MET A 298 9.78 -7.64 2.52
CA MET A 298 8.44 -7.76 3.11
C MET A 298 7.56 -8.70 2.27
N PRO A 299 7.62 -10.01 2.51
CA PRO A 299 6.83 -10.97 1.75
C PRO A 299 5.35 -10.87 2.13
N ILE A 300 4.52 -10.42 1.18
CA ILE A 300 3.06 -10.33 1.32
C ILE A 300 2.43 -11.17 0.21
N LEU A 301 1.54 -12.10 0.57
CA LEU A 301 0.86 -12.97 -0.38
C LEU A 301 -0.47 -12.36 -0.81
N LEU A 302 -0.70 -12.37 -2.12
CA LEU A 302 -2.00 -12.09 -2.72
C LEU A 302 -2.97 -13.24 -2.39
N PRO A 303 -4.19 -12.94 -1.94
CA PRO A 303 -5.23 -13.93 -1.71
C PRO A 303 -5.83 -14.39 -3.04
N CYS A 304 -5.06 -15.10 -3.86
CA CYS A 304 -5.51 -15.60 -5.17
C CYS A 304 -5.04 -17.04 -5.41
N THR A 305 -5.61 -17.67 -6.44
CA THR A 305 -5.22 -19.02 -6.88
C THR A 305 -4.82 -19.00 -8.35
N PRO A 306 -3.56 -19.34 -8.70
CA PRO A 306 -2.50 -19.79 -7.79
C PRO A 306 -1.98 -18.64 -6.89
N PRO A 307 -1.35 -18.96 -5.74
CA PRO A 307 -0.86 -17.94 -4.83
C PRO A 307 0.34 -17.19 -5.44
N GLU A 308 0.37 -15.87 -5.26
CA GLU A 308 1.42 -15.00 -5.78
C GLU A 308 1.86 -14.02 -4.70
N PHE A 309 3.13 -13.61 -4.73
CA PHE A 309 3.62 -12.53 -3.88
C PHE A 309 3.33 -11.18 -4.52
N CYS A 310 3.01 -10.19 -3.68
CA CYS A 310 2.97 -8.80 -4.12
C CYS A 310 4.33 -8.40 -4.70
N THR A 311 4.32 -7.70 -5.83
CA THR A 311 5.53 -7.12 -6.40
C THR A 311 5.99 -5.94 -5.53
N SER A 312 7.23 -6.00 -5.06
CA SER A 312 7.79 -4.94 -4.22
C SER A 312 9.05 -4.38 -4.84
N ASN A 313 9.12 -3.04 -4.86
CA ASN A 313 10.31 -2.29 -5.26
C ASN A 313 11.21 -1.93 -4.08
N MET A 314 10.91 -2.44 -2.88
CA MET A 314 11.64 -2.14 -1.66
C MET A 314 13.15 -2.39 -1.81
N THR A 315 13.90 -1.46 -1.26
CA THR A 315 15.36 -1.48 -1.09
C THR A 315 15.68 -1.60 0.39
N ASN A 316 16.97 -1.69 0.74
CA ASN A 316 17.35 -1.81 2.13
C ASN A 316 17.00 -0.53 2.93
N GLY A 317 17.28 0.65 2.38
CA GLY A 317 16.99 1.93 3.02
C GLY A 317 15.49 2.18 3.20
N THR A 318 14.69 1.92 2.16
CA THR A 318 13.23 2.10 2.20
C THR A 318 12.55 1.12 3.16
N PHE A 319 13.02 -0.14 3.22
CA PHE A 319 12.56 -1.11 4.21
C PHE A 319 12.88 -0.68 5.65
N LYS A 320 14.09 -0.17 5.89
CA LYS A 320 14.49 0.36 7.20
C LYS A 320 13.56 1.49 7.65
N LYS A 321 13.28 2.47 6.78
CA LYS A 321 12.33 3.55 7.07
C LYS A 321 10.94 3.03 7.40
N ILE A 322 10.41 2.07 6.64
CA ILE A 322 9.11 1.44 6.93
C ILE A 322 9.10 0.85 8.34
N ARG A 323 10.14 0.13 8.74
CA ARG A 323 10.24 -0.44 10.08
C ARG A 323 10.30 0.63 11.17
N GLU A 324 11.08 1.69 10.97
CA GLU A 324 11.16 2.81 11.91
C GLU A 324 9.80 3.48 12.10
N GLU A 325 9.04 3.70 11.02
CA GLU A 325 7.72 4.32 11.08
C GLU A 325 6.66 3.40 11.69
N LEU A 326 6.73 2.08 11.46
CA LEU A 326 5.88 1.10 12.16
C LEU A 326 6.17 1.08 13.66
N MET A 327 7.45 1.07 14.05
CA MET A 327 7.88 1.16 15.46
C MET A 327 7.44 2.47 16.11
N ARG A 328 7.52 3.60 15.38
CA ARG A 328 7.02 4.90 15.84
C ARG A 328 5.52 4.86 16.08
N GLY A 329 4.75 4.32 15.13
CA GLY A 329 3.30 4.15 15.29
C GLY A 329 2.94 3.28 16.50
N TYR A 330 3.69 2.20 16.72
CA TYR A 330 3.54 1.36 17.91
C TYR A 330 3.84 2.15 19.19
N ALA A 331 4.98 2.85 19.25
CA ALA A 331 5.36 3.63 20.43
C ALA A 331 4.32 4.69 20.82
N LEU A 332 3.68 5.32 19.84
CA LEU A 332 2.63 6.33 20.05
C LEU A 332 1.28 5.72 20.47
N THR A 333 1.00 4.47 20.11
CA THR A 333 -0.31 3.83 20.32
C THR A 333 -0.34 2.77 21.41
N LYS A 334 0.82 2.25 21.85
CA LYS A 334 0.96 1.16 22.84
C LYS A 334 0.34 1.44 24.22
N GLU A 335 0.15 2.72 24.57
CA GLU A 335 -0.43 3.14 25.86
C GLU A 335 -1.89 3.60 25.65
N PRO A 336 -2.87 2.68 25.71
CA PRO A 336 -4.28 3.01 25.46
C PRO A 336 -4.88 3.95 26.51
N TRP A 337 -4.26 4.06 27.68
CA TRP A 337 -4.70 4.90 28.81
C TRP A 337 -4.15 6.33 28.81
N ARG A 338 -3.28 6.67 27.86
CA ARG A 338 -2.71 8.02 27.75
C ARG A 338 -3.79 9.05 27.40
N HIS A 339 -4.01 10.05 28.25
CA HIS A 339 -5.07 11.06 28.06
C HIS A 339 -4.67 12.22 27.14
N ASP A 340 -3.38 12.50 27.04
CA ASP A 340 -2.78 13.57 26.22
C ASP A 340 -2.56 13.15 24.76
N PHE A 341 -2.93 11.93 24.35
CA PHE A 341 -2.70 11.47 22.98
C PHE A 341 -3.52 12.26 21.95
N GLU A 342 -2.84 12.82 20.95
CA GLU A 342 -3.45 13.50 19.81
C GLU A 342 -3.10 12.83 18.47
N TRP A 343 -4.12 12.68 17.60
CA TRP A 343 -3.97 12.08 16.27
C TRP A 343 -2.98 12.83 15.38
N VAL A 344 -2.84 14.14 15.58
CA VAL A 344 -1.86 15.00 14.90
C VAL A 344 -0.45 14.44 15.02
N TRP A 345 -0.08 13.82 16.15
CA TRP A 345 1.24 13.23 16.30
C TRP A 345 1.41 12.00 15.42
N LEU A 346 0.44 11.09 15.42
CA LEU A 346 0.51 9.88 14.61
C LEU A 346 0.55 10.19 13.11
N PHE A 347 -0.30 11.13 12.67
CA PHE A 347 -0.46 11.56 11.28
C PHE A 347 0.42 12.75 10.86
N ALA A 348 1.33 13.21 11.72
CA ALA A 348 2.25 14.29 11.39
C ALA A 348 3.01 13.97 10.10
N PRO A 349 3.16 14.92 9.16
CA PRO A 349 4.01 14.74 7.99
C PRO A 349 5.43 14.31 8.36
N PHE A 350 6.09 13.56 7.48
CA PHE A 350 7.51 13.23 7.67
C PHE A 350 8.35 14.50 7.58
N PRO A 351 9.20 14.80 8.58
CA PRO A 351 9.84 16.10 8.67
C PRO A 351 11.16 16.13 7.88
N TYR A 352 11.09 16.00 6.55
CA TYR A 352 12.24 15.88 5.65
C TYR A 352 13.28 16.98 5.88
N ALA A 353 12.86 18.25 5.85
CA ALA A 353 13.74 19.41 5.93
C ALA A 353 14.52 19.53 7.26
N THR A 354 14.02 18.93 8.34
CA THR A 354 14.73 18.88 9.63
C THR A 354 15.51 17.59 9.81
N LYS A 355 15.14 16.52 9.09
CA LYS A 355 15.73 15.19 9.22
C LYS A 355 17.03 15.07 8.43
N TYR A 356 17.12 15.74 7.29
CA TYR A 356 18.26 15.63 6.37
C TYR A 356 18.88 17.00 6.12
N GLU A 357 20.21 17.03 6.05
CA GLU A 357 20.98 18.24 5.74
C GLU A 357 21.16 18.43 4.23
N GLU A 358 21.32 17.33 3.50
CA GLU A 358 21.53 17.32 2.05
C GLU A 358 20.49 16.48 1.34
N PHE A 359 20.15 16.92 0.12
CA PHE A 359 19.14 16.33 -0.72
C PHE A 359 19.65 16.15 -2.14
N LEU A 360 19.31 15.02 -2.76
CA LEU A 360 19.39 14.86 -4.20
C LEU A 360 18.15 15.53 -4.81
N ARG A 361 18.38 16.63 -5.53
CA ARG A 361 17.37 17.28 -6.37
C ARG A 361 17.38 16.61 -7.74
N ILE A 362 16.20 16.16 -8.18
CA ILE A 362 15.98 15.59 -9.51
C ILE A 362 14.94 16.46 -10.20
N ALA A 363 15.31 17.10 -11.31
CA ALA A 363 14.39 17.94 -12.09
C ALA A 363 14.19 17.38 -13.50
N LEU A 364 12.94 17.28 -13.90
CA LEU A 364 12.48 16.81 -15.21
C LEU A 364 11.79 17.96 -15.91
N CYS A 365 12.15 18.21 -17.17
CA CYS A 365 11.51 19.23 -18.00
C CYS A 365 11.16 18.65 -19.38
N ALA A 366 10.07 19.12 -19.98
CA ALA A 366 9.71 18.78 -21.35
C ALA A 366 9.00 19.96 -22.04
N PRO A 367 8.95 20.01 -23.39
CA PRO A 367 8.35 21.13 -24.13
C PRO A 367 6.86 21.34 -23.85
N THR A 368 6.12 20.26 -23.59
CA THR A 368 4.68 20.29 -23.35
C THR A 368 4.32 19.53 -22.06
N SER A 369 3.16 19.84 -21.48
CA SER A 369 2.68 19.15 -20.26
C SER A 369 2.36 17.67 -20.50
N GLU A 370 1.97 17.31 -21.72
CA GLU A 370 1.73 15.93 -22.11
C GLU A 370 3.05 15.15 -22.20
N GLU A 371 4.06 15.71 -22.88
CA GLU A 371 5.40 15.12 -22.94
C GLU A 371 6.03 15.01 -21.56
N LEU A 372 5.86 16.02 -20.69
CA LEU A 372 6.37 15.98 -19.33
C LEU A 372 5.77 14.83 -18.52
N ARG A 373 4.47 14.59 -18.65
CA ARG A 373 3.77 13.51 -17.94
C ARG A 373 4.32 12.15 -18.37
N ASP A 374 4.47 11.97 -19.68
CA ASP A 374 5.02 10.77 -20.29
C ASP A 374 6.48 10.53 -19.91
N TRP A 375 7.26 11.60 -19.92
CA TRP A 375 8.67 11.60 -19.53
C TRP A 375 8.84 11.27 -18.04
N ALA A 376 8.09 11.97 -17.19
CA ALA A 376 8.10 11.75 -15.76
C ALA A 376 7.67 10.33 -15.41
N GLY A 377 6.62 9.80 -16.03
CA GLY A 377 6.20 8.41 -15.83
C GLY A 377 7.30 7.41 -16.20
N TRP A 378 7.98 7.62 -17.33
CA TRP A 378 9.08 6.76 -17.81
C TRP A 378 10.32 6.80 -16.91
N VAL A 379 10.70 7.99 -16.44
CA VAL A 379 11.85 8.16 -15.53
C VAL A 379 11.51 7.59 -14.15
N LYS A 380 10.34 7.92 -13.60
CA LYS A 380 9.88 7.45 -12.28
C LYS A 380 9.83 5.92 -12.20
N SER A 381 9.48 5.23 -13.30
CA SER A 381 9.49 3.77 -13.33
C SER A 381 10.89 3.14 -13.15
N ARG A 382 11.96 3.94 -13.21
CA ARG A 382 13.36 3.52 -13.03
C ARG A 382 13.99 4.07 -11.75
N PHE A 383 13.28 4.87 -10.95
CA PHE A 383 13.80 5.45 -9.72
C PHE A 383 14.36 4.42 -8.74
N ARG A 384 13.80 3.21 -8.71
CA ARG A 384 14.40 2.10 -7.96
C ARG A 384 15.86 1.85 -8.31
N ASN A 385 16.24 1.91 -9.59
CA ASN A 385 17.63 1.70 -10.01
C ASN A 385 18.55 2.80 -9.50
N LEU A 386 18.06 4.05 -9.48
CA LEU A 386 18.80 5.18 -8.91
C LEU A 386 19.04 5.00 -7.41
N ILE A 387 18.01 4.58 -6.67
CA ILE A 387 18.12 4.28 -5.23
C ILE A 387 19.15 3.17 -4.99
N LEU A 388 19.11 2.09 -5.78
CA LEU A 388 20.07 0.98 -5.66
C LEU A 388 21.50 1.41 -6.01
N LYS A 389 21.69 2.32 -6.97
CA LYS A 389 23.01 2.89 -7.29
C LYS A 389 23.57 3.71 -6.15
N LEU A 390 22.76 4.57 -5.54
CA LEU A 390 23.12 5.31 -4.33
C LEU A 390 23.50 4.35 -3.19
N GLU A 391 22.70 3.32 -2.95
CA GLU A 391 22.99 2.32 -1.92
C GLU A 391 24.32 1.58 -2.20
N SER A 392 24.64 1.31 -3.47
CA SER A 392 25.89 0.62 -3.86
C SER A 392 27.15 1.43 -3.60
N ILE A 393 27.05 2.76 -3.57
CA ILE A 393 28.15 3.68 -3.22
C ILE A 393 28.14 4.07 -1.74
N GLY A 394 27.29 3.43 -0.91
CA GLY A 394 27.24 3.67 0.53
C GLY A 394 26.39 4.88 0.95
N VAL A 395 25.53 5.37 0.06
CA VAL A 395 24.58 6.46 0.35
C VAL A 395 23.16 5.89 0.42
N GLU A 396 22.57 5.91 1.62
CA GLU A 396 21.14 5.64 1.78
C GLU A 396 20.33 6.86 1.32
N CYS A 397 19.20 6.60 0.69
CA CYS A 397 18.31 7.62 0.16
C CYS A 397 16.91 7.45 0.74
N ASP A 398 16.34 8.55 1.23
CA ASP A 398 14.93 8.63 1.60
C ASP A 398 14.18 9.52 0.60
N PRO A 399 13.54 8.93 -0.42
CA PRO A 399 12.86 9.69 -1.44
C PRO A 399 11.54 10.27 -0.92
N ASP A 400 11.34 11.58 -1.10
CA ASP A 400 10.02 12.21 -0.96
C ASP A 400 9.21 12.02 -2.24
N SER A 401 7.92 11.68 -2.07
CA SER A 401 6.96 11.58 -3.17
C SER A 401 6.36 12.93 -3.58
N THR A 402 6.65 14.00 -2.84
CA THR A 402 6.18 15.35 -3.14
C THR A 402 6.83 15.86 -4.43
N GLU A 403 6.00 16.38 -5.32
CA GLU A 403 6.40 16.90 -6.62
C GLU A 403 6.14 18.40 -6.65
N GLU A 404 7.14 19.14 -7.12
CA GLU A 404 7.10 20.60 -7.20
C GLU A 404 7.29 21.06 -8.65
N VAL A 405 6.76 22.23 -8.96
CA VAL A 405 6.98 22.86 -10.27
C VAL A 405 8.15 23.84 -10.13
N ASP A 406 9.10 23.76 -11.05
CA ASP A 406 10.17 24.74 -11.12
C ASP A 406 9.67 25.99 -11.87
N HIS A 407 9.36 27.04 -11.11
CA HIS A 407 8.87 28.31 -11.68
C HIS A 407 9.98 29.16 -12.32
N THR A 408 11.25 28.73 -12.25
CA THR A 408 12.38 29.45 -12.86
C THR A 408 12.58 29.10 -14.34
N VAL A 409 11.96 28.01 -14.80
CA VAL A 409 11.98 27.58 -16.19
C VAL A 409 10.64 27.87 -16.86
N PHE A 410 10.67 28.17 -18.15
CA PHE A 410 9.45 28.41 -18.93
C PHE A 410 8.76 27.09 -19.29
N GLU A 411 9.55 26.05 -19.54
CA GLU A 411 9.07 24.72 -19.87
C GLU A 411 8.36 24.06 -18.68
N PRO A 412 7.29 23.29 -18.93
CA PRO A 412 6.69 22.41 -17.93
C PRO A 412 7.75 21.56 -17.22
N SER A 413 7.71 21.55 -15.88
CA SER A 413 8.74 20.90 -15.06
C SER A 413 8.17 20.20 -13.82
N ILE A 414 8.87 19.14 -13.40
CA ILE A 414 8.65 18.42 -12.14
C ILE A 414 9.98 18.31 -11.41
N VAL A 415 10.00 18.68 -10.14
CA VAL A 415 11.16 18.59 -9.26
C VAL A 415 10.83 17.71 -8.07
N CYS A 416 11.73 16.79 -7.75
CA CYS A 416 11.68 15.96 -6.56
C CYS A 416 12.94 16.18 -5.72
N HIS A 417 12.80 16.09 -4.39
CA HIS A 417 13.91 16.22 -3.45
C HIS A 417 14.00 14.96 -2.57
N TRP A 418 15.14 14.29 -2.58
CA TRP A 418 15.33 13.05 -1.83
C TRP A 418 16.39 13.24 -0.75
N GLY A 419 16.06 12.94 0.50
CA GLY A 419 16.98 13.06 1.63
C GLY A 419 18.13 12.07 1.52
N LEU A 420 19.35 12.53 1.80
CA LEU A 420 20.55 11.70 1.70
C LEU A 420 21.11 11.35 3.09
N ILE A 421 21.57 10.11 3.22
CA ILE A 421 22.15 9.56 4.45
C ILE A 421 23.47 8.87 4.08
N TYR A 422 24.59 9.46 4.51
CA TYR A 422 25.92 8.94 4.21
C TYR A 422 26.34 7.92 5.27
N LYS A 423 26.65 6.67 4.86
CA LYS A 423 27.19 5.65 5.78
C LYS A 423 28.69 5.78 6.01
N THR A 424 29.37 6.35 5.04
CA THR A 424 30.81 6.58 4.98
C THR A 424 31.05 8.00 4.48
N SER A 425 32.28 8.52 4.60
CA SER A 425 32.69 9.81 4.01
C SER A 425 32.77 9.73 2.47
N THR A 426 31.69 9.28 1.82
CA THR A 426 31.60 9.13 0.38
C THR A 426 31.14 10.44 -0.24
N HIS A 427 31.84 10.90 -1.27
CA HIS A 427 31.40 12.00 -2.10
C HIS A 427 30.58 11.47 -3.28
N ILE A 428 29.41 12.07 -3.54
CA ILE A 428 28.59 11.71 -4.70
C ILE A 428 29.10 12.48 -5.91
N ASP A 429 29.66 11.78 -6.90
CA ASP A 429 29.87 12.36 -8.23
C ASP A 429 28.53 12.36 -8.99
N ILE A 430 27.89 13.53 -9.03
CA ILE A 430 26.59 13.72 -9.67
C ILE A 430 26.66 13.54 -11.19
N SER A 431 27.79 13.87 -11.81
CA SER A 431 27.96 13.71 -13.26
C SER A 431 27.97 12.21 -13.60
N SER A 432 28.79 11.44 -12.89
CA SER A 432 28.85 9.98 -13.07
C SER A 432 27.52 9.30 -12.71
N LEU A 433 26.88 9.68 -11.60
CA LEU A 433 25.58 9.13 -11.20
C LEU A 433 24.48 9.42 -12.23
N GLY A 434 24.45 10.66 -12.75
CA GLY A 434 23.51 11.10 -13.76
C GLY A 434 23.69 10.35 -15.08
N GLU A 435 24.93 10.24 -15.56
CA GLU A 435 25.25 9.47 -16.77
C GLU A 435 24.86 8.00 -16.62
N ASP A 436 25.19 7.37 -15.51
CA ASP A 436 24.85 5.98 -15.25
C ASP A 436 23.34 5.78 -15.15
N PHE A 437 22.61 6.68 -14.49
CA PHE A 437 21.16 6.59 -14.44
C PHE A 437 20.54 6.78 -15.83
N MET A 438 21.05 7.72 -16.63
CA MET A 438 20.58 7.94 -18.00
C MET A 438 20.77 6.72 -18.90
N LYS A 439 21.80 5.89 -18.67
CA LYS A 439 21.92 4.59 -19.36
C LYS A 439 20.68 3.72 -19.10
N ASP A 440 20.23 3.59 -17.85
CA ASP A 440 19.01 2.82 -17.53
C ASP A 440 17.75 3.40 -18.17
N VAL A 441 17.70 4.72 -18.34
CA VAL A 441 16.58 5.43 -18.96
C VAL A 441 16.53 5.22 -20.48
N ILE A 442 17.68 5.16 -21.15
CA ILE A 442 17.82 5.11 -22.62
C ILE A 442 17.97 3.67 -23.17
N ASN A 443 18.08 2.65 -22.32
CA ASN A 443 18.35 1.25 -22.70
C ASN A 443 17.36 0.57 -23.68
N ASP A 444 16.35 1.25 -24.21
CA ASP A 444 15.42 0.71 -25.22
C ASP A 444 15.15 1.73 -26.35
N VAL A 445 14.78 1.25 -27.55
CA VAL A 445 14.41 2.06 -28.72
C VAL A 445 13.27 3.02 -28.37
N TYR A 446 12.30 2.54 -27.57
CA TYR A 446 11.22 3.35 -27.02
C TYR A 446 11.71 4.48 -26.09
N GLY A 447 12.79 4.23 -25.33
CA GLY A 447 13.41 5.23 -24.46
C GLY A 447 14.01 6.38 -25.28
N LYS A 448 14.73 6.07 -26.37
CA LYS A 448 15.31 7.10 -27.26
C LYS A 448 14.26 8.04 -27.85
N VAL A 449 13.11 7.49 -28.27
CA VAL A 449 12.02 8.30 -28.87
C VAL A 449 11.35 9.20 -27.82
N LYS A 450 11.15 8.74 -26.58
CA LYS A 450 10.61 9.58 -25.50
C LYS A 450 11.58 10.67 -25.01
N CYS A 451 12.89 10.52 -25.25
CA CYS A 451 13.93 11.40 -24.72
C CYS A 451 14.35 12.54 -25.67
N THR A 452 13.79 12.69 -26.88
CA THR A 452 14.38 13.58 -27.89
C THR A 452 14.33 15.07 -27.53
N HIS A 453 13.35 15.48 -26.72
CA HIS A 453 13.18 16.89 -26.30
C HIS A 453 13.03 17.07 -24.79
N SER A 454 13.11 15.98 -24.02
CA SER A 454 12.96 15.98 -22.56
C SER A 454 14.30 16.01 -21.86
N LYS A 455 14.40 16.76 -20.76
CA LYS A 455 15.63 16.92 -19.97
C LYS A 455 15.46 16.32 -18.57
N LEU A 456 16.54 15.75 -18.07
CA LEU A 456 16.70 15.36 -16.67
C LEU A 456 17.98 16.00 -16.13
N THR A 457 17.88 16.64 -14.97
CA THR A 457 19.03 17.19 -14.25
C THR A 457 19.04 16.70 -12.81
N MET A 458 20.25 16.51 -12.29
CA MET A 458 20.49 16.12 -10.92
C MET A 458 21.47 17.10 -10.26
N SER A 459 21.27 17.40 -8.99
CA SER A 459 22.17 18.24 -8.20
C SER A 459 22.01 17.95 -6.71
N ILE A 460 23.07 18.15 -5.92
CA ILE A 460 22.95 18.16 -4.47
C ILE A 460 22.57 19.56 -3.99
N VAL A 461 21.56 19.63 -3.13
CA VAL A 461 21.11 20.87 -2.50
C VAL A 461 21.08 20.70 -0.99
N ARG A 462 21.27 21.78 -0.24
CA ARG A 462 21.14 21.77 1.22
C ARG A 462 19.70 22.00 1.65
N SER A 463 19.38 21.61 2.88
CA SER A 463 18.06 21.86 3.49
C SER A 463 17.64 23.32 3.32
N SER A 464 18.52 24.29 3.58
CA SER A 464 18.26 25.73 3.43
C SER A 464 17.86 26.20 2.02
N GLN A 465 18.09 25.39 0.99
CA GLN A 465 17.73 25.66 -0.40
C GLN A 465 16.41 25.00 -0.79
N LEU A 466 15.79 24.22 0.09
CA LEU A 466 14.50 23.60 -0.16
C LEU A 466 13.39 24.65 -0.22
N PRO A 467 12.37 24.43 -1.05
CA PRO A 467 11.20 25.29 -1.09
C PRO A 467 10.46 25.35 0.25
N LYS A 468 9.88 26.51 0.55
CA LYS A 468 9.13 26.77 1.80
C LYS A 468 7.95 25.81 2.00
N SER A 469 7.40 25.25 0.92
CA SER A 469 6.40 24.17 0.93
C SER A 469 6.85 22.98 1.79
N LEU A 470 8.11 22.54 1.63
CA LEU A 470 8.67 21.41 2.39
C LEU A 470 8.87 21.71 3.88
N TYR A 471 8.91 23.00 4.24
CA TYR A 471 8.94 23.46 5.64
C TYR A 471 7.55 23.65 6.25
N SER A 472 6.52 23.93 5.45
CA SER A 472 5.15 24.16 5.93
C SER A 472 4.55 22.95 6.64
N HIS A 473 5.03 21.75 6.31
CA HIS A 473 4.65 20.50 6.94
C HIS A 473 5.30 20.26 8.33
N SER A 474 6.26 21.11 8.72
CA SER A 474 7.02 21.00 9.98
C SER A 474 6.37 21.72 11.17
N VAL A 475 5.25 22.43 10.98
CA VAL A 475 4.60 23.24 12.03
C VAL A 475 4.12 22.40 13.22
N TYR A 476 3.95 21.08 13.03
CA TYR A 476 3.55 20.14 14.10
C TYR A 476 4.73 19.57 14.91
N THR A 477 5.96 19.78 14.47
CA THR A 477 7.18 19.23 15.09
C THR A 477 7.53 19.78 16.48
N PRO A 478 7.26 21.07 16.85
CA PRO A 478 7.70 21.60 18.14
C PRO A 478 7.01 20.97 19.37
N TYR A 479 5.88 20.28 19.17
CA TYR A 479 5.05 19.74 20.26
C TYR A 479 5.21 18.23 20.47
N ILE A 480 6.06 17.54 19.69
CA ILE A 480 6.33 16.12 19.88
C ILE A 480 7.54 15.97 20.82
N PRO A 481 7.39 15.35 22.01
CA PRO A 481 8.52 15.09 22.89
C PRO A 481 9.62 14.29 22.18
N GLN A 482 10.89 14.69 22.36
CA GLN A 482 12.03 14.10 21.63
C GLN A 482 12.14 12.57 21.79
N TYR A 483 11.75 12.02 22.94
CA TYR A 483 11.73 10.57 23.18
C TYR A 483 10.68 9.82 22.33
N MET A 484 9.68 10.53 21.77
CA MET A 484 8.64 9.97 20.89
C MET A 484 8.96 10.10 19.40
N LEU A 485 9.99 10.88 19.05
CA LEU A 485 10.42 11.02 17.65
C LEU A 485 11.25 9.82 17.17
N GLY A 486 11.71 8.94 18.06
CA GLY A 486 12.47 7.73 17.70
C GLY A 486 13.82 8.01 17.03
N TYR A 487 14.18 9.29 16.83
CA TYR A 487 15.43 9.71 16.25
C TYR A 487 16.39 10.06 17.38
N GLN A 488 17.29 9.15 17.71
CA GLN A 488 18.47 9.52 18.50
C GLN A 488 19.33 10.44 17.63
N THR A 489 19.39 11.72 17.98
CA THR A 489 20.50 12.59 17.56
C THR A 489 21.78 12.03 18.17
N PRO A 490 22.92 12.01 17.44
CA PRO A 490 24.21 11.74 18.07
C PRO A 490 24.44 12.85 19.10
N THR A 491 24.30 12.53 20.39
CA THR A 491 24.72 13.45 21.44
C THR A 491 26.24 13.46 21.44
N ASP A 492 26.80 14.64 21.15
CA ASP A 492 28.18 14.99 21.42
C ASP A 492 28.51 14.67 22.88
N TYR A 493 29.19 13.55 23.11
CA TYR A 493 30.00 13.37 24.31
C TYR A 493 31.33 14.09 24.09
N SER A 494 31.31 15.42 24.23
CA SER A 494 32.53 16.17 24.50
C SER A 494 32.27 17.26 25.53
N GLY A 495 32.97 17.12 26.67
CA GLY A 495 33.28 18.25 27.56
C GLY A 495 32.39 18.42 28.79
N ALA A 496 32.68 17.68 29.87
CA ALA A 496 32.65 18.21 31.24
C ALA A 496 33.31 17.20 32.21
N ALA A 497 34.64 17.17 32.22
CA ALA A 497 35.41 16.78 33.38
C ALA A 497 36.44 17.90 33.59
N GLY A 498 36.04 18.89 34.40
CA GLY A 498 36.90 19.83 35.07
C GLY A 498 36.75 19.61 36.56
#